data_AF-A0A5E4NP30-F1
#
_entry.id   AF-A0A5E4NP30-F1
#
_cell.length_a   1.000
_cell.length_b   1.000
_cell.length_c   1.000
_cell.angle_alpha   90.00
_cell.angle_beta   90.00
_cell.angle_gamma   90.00
#
_symmetry.space_group_name_H-M   'P 1'
#
loop_
_entity.id
_entity.type
_entity.pdbx_description
1 polymer ?
#
loop_
_entity_poly.entity_id
_entity_poly.type
_entity_poly.pdbx_seq_one_letter_code
_entity_poly.pdbx_strand_id
1 'polypeptide(L)'
;MMIKKTVLLSVFVIFSYSMFSIKAAENVDTEAEASDKTLLTSLFTVVLKCFKDADWGTCGEMLTVKYDISQPKYKACTCHMACAGDELGLINKNGEGVPAKFLEYLNRTKNPSIKNELQVVYDKCQNVKGSDKCDLSEKFAICAFTESPALKDRVTTLVQTVMKMKQK
;
A
#
# COMPACT_ATOMS: atom_id res chain seq x y z
N MET A 1 32.71 17.52 15.41
CA MET A 1 31.68 18.19 14.58
C MET A 1 30.79 17.13 13.93
N MET A 2 29.80 16.59 14.66
CA MET A 2 28.96 15.43 14.26
C MET A 2 27.45 15.78 14.21
N ILE A 3 27.11 17.01 13.77
CA ILE A 3 25.73 17.53 13.79
C ILE A 3 24.96 17.26 12.46
N LYS A 4 25.54 16.55 11.48
CA LYS A 4 24.91 16.40 10.15
C LYS A 4 23.94 15.21 9.98
N LYS A 5 23.96 14.17 10.83
CA LYS A 5 23.03 13.02 10.71
C LYS A 5 21.72 13.21 11.48
N THR A 6 21.71 14.04 12.53
CA THR A 6 20.54 14.26 13.39
C THR A 6 19.51 15.20 12.74
N VAL A 7 19.91 16.04 11.79
CA VAL A 7 19.04 17.01 11.11
C VAL A 7 18.23 16.38 9.96
N LEU A 8 18.69 15.28 9.36
CA LEU A 8 17.90 14.57 8.34
C LEU A 8 16.74 13.76 8.96
N LEU A 9 16.94 13.27 10.18
CA LEU A 9 15.93 12.59 11.00
C LEU A 9 14.83 13.55 11.49
N SER A 10 15.12 14.85 11.66
CA SER A 10 14.12 15.85 12.07
C SER A 10 13.29 16.42 10.91
N VAL A 11 13.75 16.32 9.65
CA VAL A 11 12.94 16.69 8.46
C VAL A 11 11.86 15.64 8.17
N PHE A 12 12.09 14.36 8.49
CA PHE A 12 11.06 13.31 8.44
C PHE A 12 9.91 13.54 9.43
N VAL A 13 10.18 14.24 10.55
CA VAL A 13 9.18 14.59 11.56
C VAL A 13 8.25 15.72 11.09
N ILE A 14 8.69 16.55 10.11
CA ILE A 14 7.94 17.71 9.62
C ILE A 14 7.24 17.43 8.28
N PHE A 15 7.76 16.53 7.43
CA PHE A 15 7.09 16.17 6.16
C PHE A 15 5.91 15.20 6.32
N SER A 16 5.86 14.41 7.40
CA SER A 16 4.64 13.70 7.81
C SER A 16 3.59 14.60 8.44
N TYR A 17 3.98 15.81 8.87
CA TYR A 17 3.04 16.82 9.37
C TYR A 17 2.15 17.30 8.21
N SER A 18 2.68 17.41 6.99
CA SER A 18 2.03 18.02 5.82
C SER A 18 1.41 17.08 4.78
N MET A 19 0.94 15.90 5.20
CA MET A 19 -0.22 15.28 4.55
C MET A 19 -1.55 16.00 4.91
N PHE A 20 -1.49 17.18 5.57
CA PHE A 20 -2.48 18.26 5.47
C PHE A 20 -2.91 18.44 3.99
N SER A 21 -4.18 18.37 3.59
CA SER A 21 -5.31 19.04 4.20
C SER A 21 -6.60 18.26 3.94
N ILE A 22 -7.15 17.66 5.00
CA ILE A 22 -8.58 17.45 5.14
C ILE A 22 -9.19 18.85 5.22
N LYS A 23 -9.61 19.43 4.08
CA LYS A 23 -10.65 20.45 4.15
C LYS A 23 -11.96 19.70 4.38
N ALA A 24 -12.61 20.07 5.48
CA ALA A 24 -13.84 19.51 6.05
C ALA A 24 -13.65 18.27 6.94
N ALA A 25 -13.30 18.50 8.19
CA ALA A 25 -14.26 18.38 9.29
C ALA A 25 -13.54 18.71 10.60
N GLU A 26 -14.02 19.74 11.29
CA GLU A 26 -13.84 19.85 12.73
C GLU A 26 -14.29 18.51 13.36
N ASN A 27 -13.48 17.95 14.28
CA ASN A 27 -13.61 16.63 14.95
C ASN A 27 -12.80 15.45 14.35
N VAL A 28 -11.53 15.65 13.97
CA VAL A 28 -10.61 14.51 13.76
C VAL A 28 -10.05 14.07 15.13
N ASP A 29 -10.57 12.95 15.63
CA ASP A 29 -10.08 12.27 16.83
C ASP A 29 -8.61 11.86 16.64
N THR A 30 -7.72 12.47 17.40
CA THR A 30 -6.27 12.22 17.43
C THR A 30 -5.89 10.76 17.66
N GLU A 31 -6.80 9.96 18.23
CA GLU A 31 -6.63 8.51 18.44
C GLU A 31 -6.82 7.68 17.15
N ALA A 32 -7.74 8.09 16.28
CA ALA A 32 -7.96 7.43 14.99
C ALA A 32 -6.71 7.55 14.11
N GLU A 33 -6.12 8.75 14.03
CA GLU A 33 -4.88 9.00 13.30
C GLU A 33 -3.69 8.22 13.88
N ALA A 34 -3.58 8.11 15.21
CA ALA A 34 -2.50 7.37 15.87
C ALA A 34 -2.59 5.85 15.62
N SER A 35 -3.79 5.28 15.68
CA SER A 35 -4.00 3.84 15.45
C SER A 35 -3.77 3.44 13.99
N ASP A 36 -4.26 4.26 13.04
CA ASP A 36 -4.00 4.07 11.61
C ASP A 36 -2.51 4.22 11.31
N LYS A 37 -1.81 5.13 11.99
CA LYS A 37 -0.35 5.29 11.87
C LYS A 37 0.42 4.05 12.31
N THR A 38 0.02 3.38 13.40
CA THR A 38 0.64 2.12 13.82
C THR A 38 0.39 1.01 12.81
N LEU A 39 -0.84 0.91 12.29
CA LEU A 39 -1.19 -0.06 11.25
C LEU A 39 -0.39 0.18 9.97
N LEU A 40 -0.34 1.42 9.48
CA LEU A 40 0.46 1.85 8.33
C LEU A 40 1.94 1.53 8.53
N THR A 41 2.51 1.81 9.71
CA THR A 41 3.93 1.53 10.00
C THR A 41 4.26 0.05 9.88
N SER A 42 3.37 -0.81 10.40
CA SER A 42 3.52 -2.27 10.28
C SER A 42 3.43 -2.72 8.82
N LEU A 43 2.42 -2.24 8.07
CA LEU A 43 2.27 -2.53 6.64
C LEU A 43 3.49 -2.07 5.84
N PHE A 44 4.01 -0.88 6.13
CA PHE A 44 5.20 -0.32 5.50
C PHE A 44 6.44 -1.17 5.73
N THR A 45 6.61 -1.71 6.93
CA THR A 45 7.76 -2.57 7.26
C THR A 45 7.73 -3.85 6.41
N VAL A 46 6.57 -4.45 6.25
CA VAL A 46 6.39 -5.63 5.39
C VAL A 46 6.67 -5.27 3.92
N VAL A 47 6.13 -4.15 3.43
CA VAL A 47 6.40 -3.68 2.06
C VAL A 47 7.89 -3.45 1.85
N LEU A 48 8.59 -2.77 2.76
CA LEU A 48 10.03 -2.53 2.64
C LEU A 48 10.85 -3.83 2.67
N LYS A 49 10.44 -4.81 3.49
CA LYS A 49 11.06 -6.14 3.52
C LYS A 49 10.88 -6.86 2.18
N CYS A 50 9.67 -6.90 1.65
CA CYS A 50 9.36 -7.61 0.42
C CYS A 50 9.89 -6.93 -0.84
N PHE A 51 9.99 -5.59 -0.85
CA PHE A 51 10.49 -4.79 -1.97
C PHE A 51 11.96 -4.37 -1.79
N LYS A 52 12.71 -4.99 -0.88
CA LYS A 52 14.11 -4.61 -0.60
C LYS A 52 15.00 -4.65 -1.85
N ASP A 53 14.80 -5.66 -2.69
CA ASP A 53 15.55 -5.91 -3.93
C ASP A 53 14.72 -5.57 -5.19
N ALA A 54 13.56 -4.92 -5.03
CA ALA A 54 12.70 -4.58 -6.15
C ALA A 54 13.32 -3.47 -7.02
N ASP A 55 13.09 -3.55 -8.32
CA ASP A 55 13.30 -2.42 -9.22
C ASP A 55 12.20 -1.38 -8.98
N TRP A 56 12.48 -0.42 -8.10
CA TRP A 56 11.57 0.66 -7.75
C TRP A 56 11.21 1.57 -8.96
N GLY A 57 12.05 1.62 -10.00
CA GLY A 57 11.73 2.34 -11.24
C GLY A 57 10.61 1.63 -11.99
N THR A 58 10.80 0.35 -12.29
CA THR A 58 9.80 -0.49 -12.97
C THR A 58 8.51 -0.65 -12.14
N CYS A 59 8.61 -0.88 -10.82
CA CYS A 59 7.43 -1.00 -9.96
C CYS A 59 6.71 0.33 -9.73
N GLY A 60 7.41 1.46 -9.75
CA GLY A 60 6.80 2.79 -9.75
C GLY A 60 6.04 3.07 -11.05
N GLU A 61 6.64 2.71 -12.20
CA GLU A 61 5.99 2.82 -13.51
C GLU A 61 4.70 2.00 -13.59
N MET A 62 4.68 0.78 -13.03
CA MET A 62 3.49 -0.08 -12.97
C MET A 62 2.26 0.64 -12.39
N LEU A 63 2.46 1.52 -11.41
CA LEU A 63 1.37 2.26 -10.74
C LEU A 63 0.89 3.47 -11.54
N THR A 64 1.77 4.09 -12.35
CA THR A 64 1.43 5.27 -13.15
C THR A 64 0.80 4.91 -14.49
N VAL A 65 1.03 3.71 -15.01
CA VAL A 65 0.38 3.24 -16.24
C VAL A 65 -1.11 3.00 -15.99
N LYS A 66 -1.96 3.60 -16.83
CA LYS A 66 -3.41 3.40 -16.84
C LYS A 66 -3.76 2.00 -17.37
N TYR A 67 -3.63 0.99 -16.51
CA TYR A 67 -4.36 -0.30 -16.59
C TYR A 67 -3.67 -1.50 -17.26
N ASP A 68 -2.35 -1.48 -17.45
CA ASP A 68 -1.64 -2.67 -17.96
C ASP A 68 -0.53 -3.11 -17.00
N ILE A 69 -0.94 -3.51 -15.80
CA ILE A 69 -0.01 -4.11 -14.84
C ILE A 69 0.33 -5.57 -15.18
N SER A 70 -0.32 -6.13 -16.21
CA SER A 70 -0.09 -7.47 -16.75
C SER A 70 1.14 -7.55 -17.66
N GLN A 71 1.79 -6.42 -18.01
CA GLN A 71 2.98 -6.47 -18.84
C GLN A 71 4.06 -7.34 -18.18
N PRO A 72 4.76 -8.19 -18.96
CA PRO A 72 5.77 -9.11 -18.41
C PRO A 72 6.84 -8.43 -17.55
N LYS A 73 7.21 -7.18 -17.88
CA LYS A 73 8.21 -6.40 -17.12
C LYS A 73 7.78 -6.10 -15.67
N TYR A 74 6.48 -6.14 -15.36
CA TYR A 74 5.94 -5.88 -14.03
C TYR A 74 5.76 -7.15 -13.17
N LYS A 75 6.00 -8.34 -13.72
CA LYS A 75 5.75 -9.60 -12.99
C LYS A 75 6.53 -9.71 -11.69
N ALA A 76 7.76 -9.19 -11.66
CA ALA A 76 8.54 -9.13 -10.43
C ALA A 76 7.84 -8.28 -9.35
N CYS A 77 7.26 -7.15 -9.73
CA CYS A 77 6.53 -6.26 -8.83
C CYS A 77 5.27 -6.93 -8.26
N THR A 78 4.53 -7.69 -9.08
CA THR A 78 3.36 -8.45 -8.61
C THR A 78 3.74 -9.60 -7.68
N CYS A 79 4.90 -10.22 -7.89
CA CYS A 79 5.47 -11.17 -6.92
C CYS A 79 5.93 -10.50 -5.61
N HIS A 80 6.47 -9.28 -5.64
CA HIS A 80 6.78 -8.54 -4.41
C HIS A 80 5.50 -8.17 -3.63
N MET A 81 4.40 -7.84 -4.32
CA MET A 81 3.08 -7.69 -3.69
C MET A 81 2.60 -9.01 -3.07
N ALA A 82 2.83 -10.13 -3.75
CA ALA A 82 2.50 -11.46 -3.23
C ALA A 82 3.28 -11.80 -1.94
N CYS A 83 4.56 -11.45 -1.87
CA CYS A 83 5.35 -11.57 -0.64
C CYS A 83 4.70 -10.79 0.51
N ALA A 84 4.28 -9.54 0.26
CA ALA A 84 3.62 -8.73 1.29
C ALA A 84 2.27 -9.34 1.71
N GLY A 85 1.50 -9.84 0.75
CA GLY A 85 0.24 -10.54 1.03
C GLY A 85 0.43 -11.79 1.90
N ASP A 86 1.48 -12.57 1.65
CA ASP A 86 1.83 -13.77 2.43
C ASP A 86 2.23 -13.41 3.87
N GLU A 87 3.12 -12.42 4.02
CA GLU A 87 3.59 -11.93 5.33
C GLU A 87 2.46 -11.31 6.18
N LEU A 88 1.45 -10.73 5.54
CA LEU A 88 0.26 -10.19 6.20
C LEU A 88 -0.85 -11.24 6.41
N GLY A 89 -0.66 -12.47 5.92
CA GLY A 89 -1.67 -13.53 5.98
C GLY A 89 -2.89 -13.28 5.08
N LEU A 90 -2.79 -12.35 4.13
CA LEU A 90 -3.80 -12.10 3.08
C LEU A 90 -3.76 -13.17 1.99
N ILE A 91 -2.65 -13.89 1.88
CA ILE A 91 -2.47 -15.05 1.01
C ILE A 91 -2.04 -16.22 1.89
N ASN A 92 -2.63 -17.39 1.68
CA ASN A 92 -2.29 -18.59 2.45
C ASN A 92 -1.14 -19.39 1.80
N LYS A 93 -0.72 -20.49 2.45
CA LYS A 93 0.34 -21.37 1.95
C LYS A 93 0.01 -22.04 0.61
N ASN A 94 -1.28 -22.22 0.29
CA ASN A 94 -1.74 -22.76 -0.99
C ASN A 94 -1.74 -21.72 -2.11
N GLY A 95 -1.46 -20.45 -1.77
CA GLY A 95 -1.47 -19.33 -2.69
C GLY A 95 -2.84 -18.77 -3.00
N GLU A 96 -3.81 -18.99 -2.10
CA GLU A 96 -5.16 -18.48 -2.22
C GLU A 96 -5.33 -17.23 -1.34
N GLY A 97 -6.20 -16.31 -1.77
CA GLY A 97 -6.56 -15.15 -0.97
C GLY A 97 -7.30 -15.56 0.31
N VAL A 98 -7.12 -14.79 1.38
CA VAL A 98 -7.78 -15.00 2.68
C VAL A 98 -8.69 -13.81 2.96
N PRO A 99 -9.94 -13.79 2.43
CA PRO A 99 -10.86 -12.66 2.59
C PRO A 99 -11.10 -12.26 4.04
N ALA A 100 -11.21 -13.23 4.95
CA ALA A 100 -11.40 -12.96 6.37
C ALA A 100 -10.27 -12.12 6.97
N LYS A 101 -9.03 -12.33 6.51
CA LYS A 101 -7.88 -11.52 6.94
C LYS A 101 -7.94 -10.12 6.35
N PHE A 102 -8.36 -9.97 5.10
CA PHE A 102 -8.55 -8.65 4.52
C PHE A 102 -9.64 -7.85 5.27
N LEU A 103 -10.75 -8.49 5.62
CA LEU A 103 -11.82 -7.88 6.42
C LEU A 103 -11.34 -7.45 7.81
N GLU A 104 -10.41 -8.18 8.42
CA GLU A 104 -9.76 -7.78 9.68
C GLU A 104 -9.03 -6.43 9.54
N TYR A 105 -8.21 -6.25 8.49
CA TYR A 105 -7.52 -4.99 8.22
C TYR A 105 -8.48 -3.84 7.91
N LEU A 106 -9.53 -4.12 7.13
CA LEU A 106 -10.59 -3.14 6.85
C LEU A 106 -11.25 -2.66 8.14
N ASN A 107 -11.62 -3.57 9.04
CA ASN A 107 -12.28 -3.22 10.30
C ASN A 107 -11.39 -2.45 11.27
N ARG A 108 -10.06 -2.64 11.17
CA ARG A 108 -9.07 -1.89 11.94
C ARG A 108 -8.80 -0.49 11.40
N THR A 109 -9.10 -0.24 10.12
CA THR A 109 -8.92 1.08 9.49
C THR A 109 -9.94 2.07 10.06
N LYS A 110 -9.46 3.19 10.61
CA LYS A 110 -10.32 4.23 11.22
C LYS A 110 -10.63 5.36 10.26
N ASN A 111 -9.72 5.70 9.36
CA ASN A 111 -9.92 6.74 8.35
C ASN A 111 -11.11 6.37 7.43
N PRO A 112 -12.22 7.13 7.46
CA PRO A 112 -13.42 6.77 6.70
C PRO A 112 -13.20 6.74 5.20
N SER A 113 -12.36 7.63 4.66
CA SER A 113 -12.08 7.65 3.23
C SER A 113 -11.30 6.41 2.80
N ILE A 114 -10.27 6.01 3.54
CA ILE A 114 -9.51 4.78 3.23
C ILE A 114 -10.41 3.56 3.42
N LYS A 115 -11.18 3.52 4.52
CA LYS A 115 -12.09 2.41 4.82
C LYS A 115 -13.12 2.20 3.72
N ASN A 116 -13.71 3.27 3.18
CA ASN A 116 -14.67 3.18 2.09
C ASN A 116 -14.06 2.58 0.82
N GLU A 117 -12.85 3.02 0.43
CA GLU A 117 -12.16 2.43 -0.72
C GLU A 117 -11.82 0.96 -0.50
N LEU A 118 -11.34 0.59 0.70
CA LEU A 118 -11.06 -0.80 1.05
C LEU A 118 -12.33 -1.66 1.07
N GLN A 119 -13.48 -1.11 1.46
CA GLN A 119 -14.77 -1.78 1.41
C GLN A 119 -15.20 -2.08 -0.02
N VAL A 120 -15.07 -1.11 -0.93
CA VAL A 120 -15.34 -1.34 -2.37
C VAL A 120 -14.46 -2.47 -2.90
N VAL A 121 -13.17 -2.46 -2.59
CA VAL A 121 -12.24 -3.52 -3.00
C VAL A 121 -12.61 -4.87 -2.38
N TYR A 122 -12.99 -4.91 -1.10
CA TYR A 122 -13.42 -6.15 -0.44
C TYR A 122 -14.66 -6.73 -1.12
N ASP A 123 -15.70 -5.93 -1.31
CA ASP A 123 -16.97 -6.39 -1.87
C ASP A 123 -16.82 -6.92 -3.31
N LYS A 124 -15.92 -6.30 -4.09
CA LYS A 124 -15.74 -6.61 -5.51
C LYS A 124 -14.64 -7.63 -5.81
N CYS A 125 -13.54 -7.60 -5.05
CA CYS A 125 -12.30 -8.27 -5.41
C CYS A 125 -11.90 -9.42 -4.48
N GLN A 126 -12.59 -9.64 -3.36
CA GLN A 126 -12.18 -10.67 -2.37
C GLN A 126 -12.13 -12.10 -2.93
N ASN A 127 -12.90 -12.39 -3.99
CA ASN A 127 -13.00 -13.73 -4.59
C ASN A 127 -12.09 -13.90 -5.82
N VAL A 128 -11.20 -12.94 -6.09
CA VAL A 128 -10.21 -13.07 -7.18
C VAL A 128 -9.34 -14.29 -6.93
N LYS A 129 -9.07 -15.06 -8.00
CA LYS A 129 -8.24 -16.26 -7.99
C LYS A 129 -7.06 -16.09 -8.93
N GLY A 130 -5.93 -16.67 -8.56
CA GLY A 130 -4.75 -16.80 -9.42
C GLY A 130 -4.32 -18.26 -9.60
N SER A 131 -3.48 -18.52 -10.61
CA SER A 131 -2.80 -19.80 -10.79
C SER A 131 -1.67 -20.02 -9.77
N ASP A 132 -1.13 -18.93 -9.24
CA ASP A 132 -0.10 -18.88 -8.19
C ASP A 132 -0.22 -17.57 -7.39
N LYS A 133 0.63 -17.37 -6.38
CA LYS A 133 0.61 -16.19 -5.51
C LYS A 133 0.83 -14.86 -6.25
N CYS A 134 1.71 -14.86 -7.26
CA CYS A 134 2.01 -13.66 -8.04
C CYS A 134 0.85 -13.32 -8.98
N ASP A 135 0.29 -14.32 -9.66
CA ASP A 135 -0.90 -14.17 -10.50
C ASP A 135 -2.12 -13.72 -9.70
N LEU A 136 -2.32 -14.27 -8.49
CA LEU A 136 -3.36 -13.81 -7.56
C LEU A 136 -3.17 -12.32 -7.24
N SER A 137 -1.95 -11.91 -6.88
CA SER A 137 -1.65 -10.53 -6.50
C SER A 137 -1.79 -9.56 -7.67
N GLU A 138 -1.40 -9.97 -8.87
CA GLU A 138 -1.60 -9.22 -10.10
C GLU A 138 -3.09 -9.00 -10.38
N LYS A 139 -3.89 -10.08 -10.43
CA LYS A 139 -5.33 -10.00 -10.69
C LYS A 139 -6.06 -9.21 -9.60
N PHE A 140 -5.65 -9.38 -8.34
CA PHE A 140 -6.22 -8.62 -7.23
C PHE A 140 -5.90 -7.13 -7.37
N ALA A 141 -4.66 -6.76 -7.71
CA ALA A 141 -4.27 -5.38 -7.94
C ALA A 141 -5.00 -4.77 -9.16
N ILE A 142 -5.19 -5.52 -10.25
CA ILE A 142 -6.01 -5.09 -11.40
C ILE A 142 -7.44 -4.78 -10.93
N CYS A 143 -8.06 -5.70 -10.20
CA CYS A 143 -9.43 -5.52 -9.70
C CYS A 143 -9.50 -4.31 -8.76
N ALA A 144 -8.62 -4.24 -7.76
CA ALA A 144 -8.63 -3.17 -6.76
C ALA A 144 -8.45 -1.78 -7.39
N PHE A 145 -7.54 -1.63 -8.35
CA PHE A 145 -7.29 -0.35 -9.03
C PHE A 145 -8.34 0.01 -10.08
N THR A 146 -9.06 -0.98 -10.62
CA THR A 146 -10.20 -0.75 -11.51
C THR A 146 -11.43 -0.29 -10.72
N GLU A 147 -11.74 -0.98 -9.62
CA GLU A 147 -12.92 -0.71 -8.79
C GLU A 147 -12.73 0.50 -7.87
N SER A 148 -11.47 0.81 -7.48
CA SER A 148 -11.13 1.98 -6.69
C SER A 148 -9.95 2.76 -7.32
N PRO A 149 -10.25 3.66 -8.28
CA PRO A 149 -9.25 4.59 -8.83
C PRO A 149 -8.64 5.50 -7.76
N ALA A 150 -9.42 5.90 -6.74
CA ALA A 150 -8.94 6.71 -5.63
C ALA A 150 -7.87 5.97 -4.79
N LEU A 151 -8.02 4.65 -4.60
CA LEU A 151 -6.97 3.84 -3.97
C LEU A 151 -5.70 3.81 -4.82
N LYS A 152 -5.83 3.66 -6.14
CA LYS A 152 -4.69 3.70 -7.06
C LYS A 152 -3.92 5.02 -6.95
N ASP A 153 -4.61 6.15 -6.90
CA ASP A 153 -3.99 7.48 -6.79
C ASP A 153 -3.25 7.65 -5.47
N ARG A 154 -3.81 7.15 -4.37
CA ARG A 154 -3.18 7.14 -3.04
C ARG A 154 -1.90 6.31 -3.04
N VAL A 155 -1.95 5.09 -3.56
CA VAL A 155 -0.77 4.19 -3.66
C VAL A 155 0.30 4.80 -4.55
N THR A 156 -0.09 5.38 -5.69
CA THR A 156 0.84 6.05 -6.62
C THR A 156 1.55 7.21 -5.94
N THR A 157 0.81 8.08 -5.24
CA THR A 157 1.38 9.22 -4.50
C THR A 157 2.37 8.77 -3.44
N LEU A 158 2.04 7.69 -2.72
CA LEU A 158 2.88 7.11 -1.69
C LEU A 158 4.20 6.59 -2.24
N VAL A 159 4.13 5.78 -3.31
CA VAL A 159 5.32 5.22 -3.95
C VAL A 159 6.20 6.30 -4.55
N GLN A 160 5.62 7.31 -5.22
CA GLN A 160 6.38 8.45 -5.72
C GLN A 160 7.10 9.21 -4.61
N THR A 161 6.47 9.34 -3.43
CA THR A 161 7.10 9.97 -2.26
C THR A 161 8.28 9.14 -1.76
N VAL A 162 8.13 7.82 -1.66
CA VAL A 162 9.20 6.90 -1.25
C VAL A 162 10.36 6.90 -2.25
N MET A 163 10.08 6.88 -3.55
CA MET A 163 11.10 6.93 -4.60
C MET A 163 11.93 8.21 -4.53
N LYS A 164 11.28 9.37 -4.33
CA LYS A 164 11.96 10.66 -4.13
C LYS A 164 12.86 10.69 -2.89
N MET A 165 12.54 9.91 -1.86
CA MET A 165 13.36 9.80 -0.65
C MET A 165 14.55 8.85 -0.82
N LYS A 166 14.40 7.77 -1.59
CA LYS A 166 15.52 6.83 -1.88
C LYS A 166 16.55 7.37 -2.87
N GLN A 167 16.19 8.37 -3.68
CA GLN A 167 17.10 9.04 -4.61
C GLN A 167 17.97 10.12 -3.94
N LYS A 168 17.77 10.40 -2.65
CA LYS A 168 18.61 11.31 -1.83
C LYS A 168 19.54 10.52 -0.93
#